data_AF-A0A7X8WMR6-F1
#
_entry.id   AF-A0A7X8WMR6-F1
#
_cell.length_a   1.000
_cell.length_b   1.000
_cell.length_c   1.000
_cell.angle_alpha   90.00
_cell.angle_beta   90.00
_cell.angle_gamma   90.00
#
_symmetry.space_group_name_H-M   'P 1'
#
loop_
_entity.id
_entity.type
_entity.pdbx_description
1 polymer ?
#
loop_
_entity_poly.entity_id
_entity_poly.type
_entity_poly.pdbx_seq_one_letter_code
_entity_poly.pdbx_strand_id
1 'polypeptide(L)' 'TDGQGPDIGSQYLSAIFYRDEEHKTIAEKYTNLLTEKGYKVATTLKPEVKFWKAEDYHQQYYKHKGSTPYCHIYRKIF' A
#
# COMPACT_ATOMS: atom_id res chain seq x y z
N THR A 1 -12.47 5.02 -1.77
CA THR A 1 -12.19 6.20 -0.92
C THR A 1 -10.88 6.77 -1.38
N ASP A 2 -10.74 8.09 -1.30
CA ASP A 2 -9.52 8.78 -1.77
C ASP A 2 -8.46 8.85 -0.67
N GLY A 3 -8.20 7.71 -0.01
CA GLY A 3 -7.28 7.63 1.12
C GLY A 3 -7.49 6.39 2.00
N GLN A 4 -6.86 6.41 3.17
CA GLN A 4 -6.80 5.29 4.12
C GLN A 4 -7.21 5.73 5.53
N GLY A 5 -8.24 5.09 6.07
CA GLY A 5 -8.83 5.48 7.36
C GLY A 5 -9.18 6.97 7.40
N PRO A 6 -8.68 7.74 8.39
CA PRO A 6 -8.92 9.18 8.49
C PRO A 6 -8.01 10.02 7.59
N ASP A 7 -6.98 9.43 6.98
CA ASP A 7 -6.01 10.13 6.13
C ASP A 7 -6.51 10.17 4.68
N ILE A 8 -6.95 11.35 4.24
CA ILE A 8 -7.56 11.58 2.91
C ILE A 8 -6.66 12.46 2.05
N GLY A 9 -6.44 12.04 0.80
CA GLY A 9 -5.57 12.71 -0.16
C GLY A 9 -4.85 11.74 -1.09
N SER A 10 -4.38 12.24 -2.22
CA SER A 10 -3.71 11.44 -3.25
C SER A 10 -2.46 10.70 -2.75
N GLN A 11 -1.80 11.24 -1.73
CA GLN A 11 -0.62 10.65 -1.07
C GLN A 11 -0.94 9.38 -0.26
N TYR A 12 -2.22 9.11 0.01
CA TYR A 12 -2.69 7.94 0.77
C TYR A 12 -3.37 6.89 -0.11
N LEU A 13 -3.35 7.06 -1.43
CA LEU A 13 -3.93 6.10 -2.37
C LEU A 13 -3.12 4.80 -2.41
N SER A 14 -3.82 3.67 -2.52
CA SER A 14 -3.20 2.36 -2.65
C SER A 14 -2.56 2.17 -4.03
N ALA A 15 -1.28 1.83 -4.05
CA ALA A 15 -0.54 1.52 -5.27
C ALA A 15 0.51 0.44 -5.03
N ILE A 16 0.81 -0.34 -6.08
CA ILE A 16 1.97 -1.22 -6.18
C ILE A 16 2.85 -0.68 -7.30
N PHE A 17 4.13 -0.45 -6.99
CA PHE A 17 5.14 0.00 -7.94
C PHE A 17 5.99 -1.20 -8.39
N TYR A 18 5.83 -1.65 -9.62
CA TYR A 18 6.52 -2.84 -10.15
C TYR A 18 7.79 -2.46 -10.91
N ARG A 19 8.83 -3.30 -10.81
CA ARG A 19 10.13 -3.08 -11.47
C ARG A 19 10.28 -3.81 -12.81
N ASP A 20 9.53 -4.88 -12.98
CA ASP A 20 9.59 -5.78 -14.11
C ASP A 20 8.23 -6.46 -14.31
N GLU A 21 8.13 -7.24 -15.37
CA GLU A 21 6.89 -7.94 -15.73
C GLU A 21 6.55 -9.10 -14.79
N GLU A 22 7.53 -9.69 -14.11
CA GLU A 22 7.26 -10.74 -13.13
C GLU A 22 6.50 -10.17 -11.93
N HIS A 23 6.99 -9.06 -11.36
CA HIS A 23 6.31 -8.34 -10.29
C HIS A 23 4.90 -7.91 -10.69
N LYS A 24 4.74 -7.39 -11.91
CA LYS A 24 3.43 -6.97 -12.43
C LYS A 24 2.47 -8.15 -12.56
N THR A 25 2.92 -9.24 -13.16
CA THR A 25 2.13 -10.47 -13.34
C THR A 25 1.66 -11.03 -11.99
N ILE A 26 2.55 -11.04 -10.98
CA ILE A 26 2.21 -11.48 -9.63
C ILE A 26 1.14 -10.55 -9.01
N ALA A 27 1.31 -9.23 -9.13
CA ALA A 27 0.35 -8.27 -8.58
C ALA A 27 -1.03 -8.37 -9.24
N GLU A 28 -1.08 -8.55 -10.56
CA GLU A 28 -2.31 -8.80 -11.33
C GLU A 28 -2.98 -10.10 -10.91
N LYS A 29 -2.22 -11.19 -10.78
CA LYS A 29 -2.74 -12.49 -10.33
C LYS A 29 -3.48 -12.38 -9.00
N TYR A 30 -2.89 -11.72 -8.00
CA TYR A 30 -3.53 -11.58 -6.68
C TYR A 30 -4.68 -10.58 -6.67
N THR A 31 -4.60 -9.52 -7.48
CA THR A 31 -5.71 -8.57 -7.68
C THR A 31 -6.93 -9.29 -8.27
N ASN A 32 -6.72 -10.12 -9.28
CA ASN A 32 -7.77 -10.93 -9.91
C ASN A 32 -8.34 -11.94 -8.91
N LEU A 33 -7.49 -12.68 -8.19
CA LEU A 33 -7.93 -13.64 -7.17
C LEU A 33 -8.84 -13.00 -6.11
N LEU A 34 -8.51 -11.79 -5.65
CA LEU A 34 -9.33 -11.06 -4.68
C LEU A 34 -10.65 -10.59 -5.30
N THR A 35 -10.61 -10.11 -6.54
CA THR A 35 -11.80 -9.67 -7.28
C THR A 35 -12.76 -10.84 -7.54
N GLU A 36 -12.24 -12.01 -7.93
CA GLU A 36 -13.00 -13.25 -8.12
C GLU A 36 -13.65 -13.74 -6.81
N LYS A 37 -13.00 -13.50 -5.67
CA LYS A 37 -13.58 -13.76 -4.34
C LYS A 37 -14.62 -12.72 -3.91
N GLY A 38 -14.93 -11.73 -4.76
CA GLY A 38 -15.93 -10.69 -4.51
C GLY A 38 -15.42 -9.46 -3.76
N TYR A 39 -14.10 -9.33 -3.54
CA TYR A 39 -13.52 -8.14 -2.91
C TYR A 39 -13.36 -7.00 -3.91
N LYS A 40 -13.63 -5.77 -3.46
CA LYS A 40 -13.33 -4.55 -4.21
C LYS A 40 -11.87 -4.15 -3.93
N VAL A 41 -11.01 -4.26 -4.94
CA VAL A 41 -9.61 -3.87 -4.85
C VAL A 41 -9.44 -2.46 -5.43
N ALA A 42 -8.96 -1.51 -4.63
CA ALA A 42 -8.71 -0.13 -5.05
C ALA A 42 -7.26 0.13 -5.49
N THR A 43 -6.38 -0.87 -5.34
CA THR A 43 -4.94 -0.75 -5.61
C THR A 43 -4.65 -0.55 -7.09
N THR A 44 -3.84 0.45 -7.41
CA THR A 44 -3.36 0.70 -8.78
C THR A 44 -1.97 0.09 -9.01
N LEU A 45 -1.72 -0.43 -10.21
CA LEU A 45 -0.38 -0.89 -10.61
C LEU A 45 0.31 0.23 -11.39
N LYS A 46 1.55 0.54 -11.01
CA LYS A 46 2.36 1.59 -11.64
C LYS A 46 3.79 1.09 -11.88
N PRO A 47 4.45 1.47 -12.98
CA PRO A 47 5.89 1.26 -13.10
C PRO A 47 6.63 1.92 -11.93
N GLU A 48 7.74 1.32 -11.49
CA GLU A 48 8.64 1.97 -10.53
C GLU A 48 9.13 3.30 -11.09
N VAL A 49 9.11 4.31 -10.23
CA VAL A 49 9.67 5.63 -10.49
C VAL A 49 10.73 5.91 -9.43
N LYS A 50 11.49 6.99 -9.61
CA LYS A 50 12.48 7.41 -8.61
C LYS A 50 11.84 7.50 -7.21
N PHE A 51 12.37 6.70 -6.29
CA PHE A 51 11.97 6.73 -4.89
C PHE A 51 12.73 7.85 -4.17
N TRP A 52 11.99 8.86 -3.69
CA TRP A 52 12.54 9.93 -2.88
C TRP A 52 12.43 9.54 -1.41
N LYS A 53 13.58 9.26 -0.79
CA LYS A 53 13.62 8.92 0.64
C LYS A 53 13.07 10.10 1.44
N ALA A 54 12.07 9.82 2.29
CA ALA A 54 11.55 10.81 3.25
C ALA A 54 12.61 11.21 4.28
N GLU A 55 12.38 12.34 4.94
CA GLU A 55 13.22 12.91 5.99
C GLU A 55 13.49 11.91 7.12
N ASP A 56 14.64 12.03 7.79
CA ASP A 56 15.08 11.04 8.76
C ASP A 56 14.13 10.87 9.96
N TYR A 57 13.40 11.92 10.36
CA TYR A 57 12.42 11.83 11.44
C TYR A 57 11.17 11.01 11.07
N HIS A 58 10.92 10.74 9.77
CA HIS A 58 9.87 9.83 9.32
C HIS A 58 10.31 8.37 9.35
N GLN A 59 11.61 8.09 9.36
CA GLN A 59 12.13 6.73 9.33
C GLN A 59 11.91 6.04 10.68
N GLN A 60 11.40 4.81 10.67
CA GLN A 60 11.13 4.03 11.90
C GLN A 60 10.31 4.81 12.96
N TYR A 61 9.46 5.76 12.56
CA TYR A 61 8.76 6.70 13.44
C TYR A 61 8.11 6.05 14.67
N TYR A 62 7.31 5.01 14.48
CA TYR A 62 6.60 4.32 15.57
C TYR A 62 7.56 3.67 16.58
N LYS A 63 8.66 3.08 16.10
CA LYS A 63 9.69 2.48 16.95
C LYS A 63 10.41 3.53 17.78
N HIS A 64 10.79 4.66 17.18
CA HIS A 64 11.44 5.75 17.90
C HIS A 64 10.52 6.43 18.91
N LYS A 65 9.22 6.54 18.60
CA LYS A 65 8.22 7.11 19.51
C LYS A 65 7.74 6.11 20.59
N GLY A 66 8.03 4.82 20.46
CA GLY A 66 7.49 3.78 21.35
C GLY A 66 5.96 3.65 21.27
N SER A 67 5.37 3.91 20.09
CA SER A 67 3.92 3.93 19.88
C SER A 67 3.49 2.87 18.87
N THR A 68 2.20 2.51 18.87
CA THR A 68 1.62 1.60 17.88
C THR A 68 1.15 2.36 16.64
N PRO A 69 1.08 1.68 15.47
CA PRO A 69 0.49 2.27 14.28
C PRO A 69 -0.92 2.81 14.53
N TYR A 70 -1.18 4.03 14.05
CA TYR A 70 -2.46 4.70 14.27
C TYR A 70 -3.61 4.13 13.42
N CYS A 71 -3.37 3.90 12.12
CA CYS A 71 -4.41 3.48 11.17
C CYS A 71 -4.17 2.08 10.55
N HIS A 72 -2.93 1.60 10.55
CA HIS A 72 -2.55 0.37 9.85
C HIS A 72 -2.30 -0.76 10.82
N ILE A 73 -3.25 -1.70 10.89
CA ILE A 73 -3.14 -2.90 11.72
C ILE A 73 -3.37 -4.14 10.87
N TYR A 74 -2.69 -5.23 11.23
CA TYR A 74 -2.99 -6.52 10.61
C TYR A 74 -4.41 -6.94 11.00
N ARG A 75 -5.21 -7.27 9.99
CA ARG A 75 -6.51 -7.90 10.17
C ARG A 75 -6.54 -9.16 9.34
N LYS A 76 -6.85 -10.30 9.96
CA LYS A 76 -7.13 -11.52 9.22
C LYS A 76 -8.46 -11.35 8.48
N ILE A 77 -8.41 -11.33 7.16
CA ILE A 77 -9.60 -11.23 6.30
C ILE A 77 -9.98 -12.60 5.74
N PHE A 78 -8.98 -13.44 5.49
CA PHE A 78 -9.08 -14.83 5.06
C PHE A 78 -8.08 -15.68 5.87
#